data_AF-A0A081AWV8-F1
#
_entry.id   AF-A0A081AWV8-F1
#
_cell.length_a   1.000
_cell.length_b   1.000
_cell.length_c   1.000
_cell.angle_alpha   90.00
_cell.angle_beta   90.00
_cell.angle_gamma   90.00
#
_symmetry.space_group_name_H-M   'P 1'
#
loop_
_entity.id
_entity.type
_entity.pdbx_description
1 polymer ?
#
loop_
_entity_poly.entity_id
_entity_poly.type
_entity_poly.pdbx_seq_one_letter_code
_entity_poly.pdbx_strand_id
1 'polypeptide(L)'
;MVSSAVRDGYKGHSKMMKLNPGERQGWWSAKKFDRRIRMRALVQGAVNDHRTRILLDTGANVSVITDTFAKKLRLRDIPDHGRSIDIQGISEGKVSTTRRALVKITLGWEMVYEFEMWVMAHSAGVDVVLGTDFMIPAGIRLDLFHGAAQLPNKVCIPLIKSKNMVDSMEYSAHVNAGPSEALNIPGHESREYRLAKRAARLEQRVRWVRRTEKVIPSVTRFRRGRPVRVRLTNVSERTAYVPAFDRLVMLVPVGDLPRGEGYVRLDSKKYKDWQVLAYEICRDRQLFRRECELYE
;
A
#
# COMPACT_ATOMS: atom_id res chain seq x y z
N MET A 1 -17.34 25.61 34.98
CA MET A 1 -16.65 24.31 35.13
C MET A 1 -16.15 23.87 33.76
N VAL A 2 -14.84 23.67 33.66
CA VAL A 2 -14.13 23.29 32.44
C VAL A 2 -14.30 21.79 32.24
N SER A 3 -14.95 21.36 31.16
CA SER A 3 -14.96 19.94 30.79
C SER A 3 -13.83 19.69 29.80
N SER A 4 -12.75 19.07 30.29
CA SER A 4 -11.61 18.66 29.48
C SER A 4 -11.99 17.44 28.65
N ALA A 5 -12.29 17.64 27.37
CA ALA A 5 -12.29 16.55 26.40
C ALA A 5 -10.83 16.11 26.19
N VAL A 6 -10.49 14.97 26.76
CA VAL A 6 -9.21 14.28 26.54
C VAL A 6 -9.07 14.04 25.04
N ARG A 7 -7.99 14.58 24.45
CA ARG A 7 -7.62 14.34 23.06
C ARG A 7 -7.23 12.88 22.92
N ASP A 8 -8.12 12.08 22.38
CA ASP A 8 -7.81 10.72 21.98
C ASP A 8 -6.93 10.79 20.73
N GLY A 9 -5.63 10.54 20.90
CA GLY A 9 -4.67 10.52 19.81
C GLY A 9 -5.04 9.42 18.82
N TYR A 10 -5.17 9.76 17.54
CA TYR A 10 -5.34 8.79 16.46
C TYR A 10 -4.20 7.77 16.44
N LYS A 11 -4.36 6.64 17.14
CA LYS A 11 -3.58 5.43 16.90
C LYS A 11 -4.07 4.82 15.60
N GLY A 12 -3.30 5.00 14.53
CA GLY A 12 -3.50 4.25 13.30
C GLY A 12 -3.27 2.77 13.58
N HIS A 13 -4.32 2.03 13.94
CA HIS A 13 -4.23 0.60 14.15
C HIS A 13 -4.02 -0.08 12.79
N SER A 14 -2.79 -0.51 12.51
CA SER A 14 -2.54 -1.50 11.47
C SER A 14 -3.38 -2.74 11.79
N LYS A 15 -4.31 -3.12 10.91
CA LYS A 15 -5.15 -4.30 11.13
C LYS A 15 -4.30 -5.55 10.93
N MET A 16 -3.85 -6.14 12.02
CA MET A 16 -3.15 -7.41 12.01
C MET A 16 -4.15 -8.54 11.77
N MET A 17 -3.88 -9.39 10.79
CA MET A 17 -4.72 -10.53 10.41
C MET A 17 -3.96 -11.82 10.67
N LYS A 18 -4.50 -12.69 11.50
CA LYS A 18 -4.00 -14.06 11.63
C LYS A 18 -4.64 -14.91 10.53
N LEU A 19 -3.82 -15.58 9.73
CA LEU A 19 -4.29 -16.46 8.66
C LEU A 19 -4.24 -17.91 9.13
N ASN A 20 -5.39 -18.59 9.15
CA ASN A 20 -5.46 -19.99 9.56
C ASN A 20 -5.39 -20.94 8.35
N PRO A 21 -4.87 -22.17 8.53
CA PRO A 21 -4.86 -23.18 7.47
C PRO A 21 -6.27 -23.44 6.91
N GLY A 22 -6.41 -23.40 5.58
CA GLY A 22 -7.67 -23.68 4.89
C GLY A 22 -8.64 -22.50 4.77
N GLU A 23 -8.35 -21.38 5.42
CA GLU A 23 -9.17 -20.16 5.35
C GLU A 23 -9.13 -19.54 3.94
N ARG A 24 -10.23 -18.93 3.49
CA ARG A 24 -10.30 -18.24 2.19
C ARG A 24 -11.00 -16.91 2.35
N GLN A 25 -10.26 -15.81 2.21
CA GLN A 25 -10.83 -14.47 2.34
C GLN A 25 -11.25 -13.88 0.99
N GLY A 26 -12.26 -13.02 1.06
CA GLY A 26 -12.78 -12.27 -0.07
C GLY A 26 -13.34 -13.19 -1.15
N TRP A 27 -12.97 -12.93 -2.40
CA TRP A 27 -13.52 -13.60 -3.57
C TRP A 27 -13.16 -15.09 -3.69
N TRP A 28 -12.09 -15.55 -3.04
CA TRP A 28 -11.69 -16.96 -3.09
C TRP A 28 -12.65 -17.89 -2.35
N SER A 29 -13.56 -17.35 -1.53
CA SER A 29 -14.69 -18.11 -0.98
C SER A 29 -15.69 -18.54 -2.06
N ALA A 30 -15.80 -17.79 -3.15
CA ALA A 30 -16.82 -17.95 -4.18
C ALA A 30 -16.31 -18.49 -5.54
N LYS A 31 -15.00 -18.79 -5.70
CA LYS A 31 -14.44 -19.21 -7.01
C LYS A 31 -13.41 -20.33 -6.86
N LYS A 32 -13.37 -21.24 -7.84
CA LYS A 32 -12.35 -22.31 -7.94
C LYS A 32 -11.02 -21.72 -8.40
N PHE A 33 -9.94 -22.14 -7.73
CA PHE A 33 -8.55 -21.82 -8.11
C PHE A 33 -8.11 -22.69 -9.29
N ASP A 34 -7.63 -22.08 -10.36
CA ASP A 34 -7.03 -22.79 -11.49
C ASP A 34 -5.53 -23.01 -11.25
N ARG A 35 -5.15 -24.27 -10.97
CA ARG A 35 -3.77 -24.67 -10.70
C ARG A 35 -2.87 -24.64 -11.94
N ARG A 36 -3.43 -24.49 -13.15
CA ARG A 36 -2.66 -24.51 -14.41
C ARG A 36 -1.99 -23.18 -14.73
N ILE A 37 -2.42 -22.09 -14.10
CA ILE A 37 -1.91 -20.75 -14.36
C ILE A 37 -0.84 -20.39 -13.32
N ARG A 38 0.43 -20.47 -13.73
CA ARG A 38 1.57 -20.05 -12.92
C ARG A 38 1.93 -18.61 -13.21
N MET A 39 1.85 -17.78 -12.19
CA MET A 39 2.23 -16.37 -12.19
C MET A 39 3.25 -16.12 -11.08
N ARG A 40 4.30 -15.38 -11.41
CA ARG A 40 5.36 -15.01 -10.50
C ARG A 40 5.54 -13.51 -10.54
N ALA A 41 5.47 -12.86 -9.39
CA ALA A 41 5.65 -11.44 -9.29
C ALA A 41 6.35 -11.06 -8.00
N LEU A 42 7.23 -10.06 -8.08
CA LEU A 42 7.95 -9.57 -6.92
C LEU A 42 7.24 -8.35 -6.36
N VAL A 43 7.19 -8.20 -5.05
CA VAL A 43 6.67 -7.01 -4.37
C VAL A 43 7.63 -6.56 -3.29
N GLN A 44 7.55 -5.26 -2.93
CA GLN A 44 8.19 -4.76 -1.71
C GLN A 44 7.30 -5.09 -0.51
N GLY A 45 7.90 -5.57 0.56
CA GLY A 45 7.22 -5.84 1.83
C GLY A 45 8.19 -5.88 2.99
N ALA A 46 7.75 -6.38 4.13
CA ALA A 46 8.61 -6.66 5.26
C ALA A 46 8.24 -7.98 5.94
N VAL A 47 9.22 -8.63 6.55
CA VAL A 47 9.04 -9.80 7.42
C VAL A 47 9.64 -9.47 8.79
N ASN A 48 8.85 -9.61 9.85
CA ASN A 48 9.18 -9.18 11.21
C ASN A 48 9.80 -7.77 11.21
N ASP A 49 9.11 -6.84 10.55
CA ASP A 49 9.48 -5.42 10.42
C ASP A 49 10.79 -5.14 9.64
N HIS A 50 11.45 -6.17 9.10
CA HIS A 50 12.60 -6.03 8.21
C HIS A 50 12.17 -5.98 6.75
N ARG A 51 12.46 -4.86 6.06
CA ARG A 51 12.14 -4.70 4.63
C ARG A 51 12.86 -5.72 3.77
N THR A 52 12.12 -6.33 2.84
CA THR A 52 12.67 -7.30 1.88
C THR A 52 11.82 -7.37 0.61
N ARG A 53 12.36 -8.02 -0.42
CA ARG A 53 11.63 -8.38 -1.63
C ARG A 53 10.94 -9.72 -1.41
N ILE A 54 9.65 -9.77 -1.70
CA ILE A 54 8.82 -10.97 -1.53
C ILE A 54 8.38 -11.44 -2.91
N LEU A 55 8.59 -12.71 -3.21
CA LEU A 55 8.08 -13.35 -4.43
C LEU A 55 6.68 -13.90 -4.16
N LEU A 56 5.68 -13.42 -4.90
CA LEU A 56 4.34 -14.01 -4.97
C LEU A 56 4.33 -15.03 -6.10
N ASP A 57 4.17 -16.32 -5.79
CA ASP A 57 4.24 -17.41 -6.76
C ASP A 57 2.96 -18.27 -6.72
N THR A 58 2.09 -18.13 -7.72
CA THR A 58 0.86 -18.94 -7.79
C THR A 58 1.12 -20.40 -8.14
N GLY A 59 2.34 -20.74 -8.59
CA GLY A 59 2.76 -22.13 -8.78
C GLY A 59 3.37 -22.76 -7.53
N ALA A 60 3.59 -22.00 -6.46
CA ALA A 60 4.03 -22.56 -5.19
C ALA A 60 2.82 -22.93 -4.32
N ASN A 61 2.74 -24.18 -3.88
CA ASN A 61 1.67 -24.61 -2.97
C ASN A 61 1.93 -24.15 -1.53
N VAL A 62 3.19 -23.87 -1.21
CA VAL A 62 3.61 -23.49 0.14
C VAL A 62 4.48 -22.25 0.12
N SER A 63 4.39 -21.50 1.21
CA SER A 63 5.21 -20.33 1.47
C SER A 63 6.47 -20.72 2.24
N VAL A 64 7.61 -20.18 1.82
CA VAL A 64 8.93 -20.55 2.33
C VAL A 64 9.79 -19.32 2.62
N ILE A 65 10.66 -19.45 3.62
CA ILE A 65 11.73 -18.51 3.95
C ILE A 65 13.06 -19.24 3.99
N THR A 66 14.11 -18.56 3.52
CA THR A 66 15.48 -19.07 3.59
C THR A 66 15.93 -19.22 5.04
N ASP A 67 16.67 -20.30 5.33
CA ASP A 67 17.26 -20.53 6.66
C ASP A 67 18.17 -19.38 7.11
N THR A 68 18.95 -18.81 6.17
CA THR A 68 19.82 -17.66 6.42
C THR A 68 19.02 -16.42 6.84
N PHE A 69 17.90 -16.13 6.19
CA PHE A 69 17.06 -14.99 6.54
C PHE A 69 16.29 -15.22 7.83
N ALA A 70 15.78 -16.44 8.06
CA ALA A 70 15.15 -16.80 9.33
C ALA A 70 16.10 -16.63 10.53
N LYS A 71 17.36 -17.07 10.39
CA LYS A 71 18.42 -16.85 11.39
C LYS A 71 18.72 -15.37 11.60
N LYS A 72 18.85 -14.60 10.52
CA LYS A 72 19.07 -13.14 10.57
C LYS A 72 17.96 -12.42 11.33
N LEU A 73 16.71 -12.82 11.13
CA LEU A 73 15.54 -12.26 11.80
C LEU A 73 15.31 -12.82 13.21
N ARG A 74 16.12 -13.80 13.66
CA ARG A 74 15.97 -14.51 14.93
C ARG A 74 14.54 -15.05 15.12
N LEU A 75 13.99 -15.66 14.07
CA LEU A 75 12.66 -16.24 14.11
C LEU A 75 12.59 -17.38 15.12
N ARG A 76 11.47 -17.48 15.82
CA ARG A 76 11.19 -18.59 16.73
C ARG A 76 10.58 -19.74 15.95
N ASP A 77 11.18 -20.91 16.08
CA ASP A 77 10.65 -22.15 15.52
C ASP A 77 9.35 -22.52 16.26
N ILE A 78 8.37 -23.02 15.51
CA ILE A 78 7.12 -23.56 16.03
C ILE A 78 7.37 -25.04 16.35
N PRO A 79 7.00 -25.54 17.55
CA PRO A 79 7.12 -26.95 17.87
C PRO A 79 6.39 -27.80 16.85
N ASP A 80 7.10 -28.78 16.29
CA ASP A 80 6.57 -29.57 15.21
C ASP A 80 5.85 -30.82 15.74
N HIS A 81 4.54 -30.90 15.49
CA HIS A 81 3.70 -32.04 15.88
C HIS A 81 3.79 -33.19 14.85
N GLY A 82 5.00 -33.49 14.37
CA GLY A 82 5.24 -34.52 13.35
C GLY A 82 4.84 -34.12 11.92
N ARG A 83 4.79 -32.83 11.58
CA ARG A 83 4.43 -32.36 10.23
C ARG A 83 5.70 -32.14 9.40
N SER A 84 5.97 -33.05 8.47
CA SER A 84 6.98 -32.84 7.43
C SER A 84 6.31 -32.41 6.12
N ILE A 85 7.04 -31.68 5.29
CA ILE A 85 6.66 -31.44 3.90
C ILE A 85 7.78 -31.87 2.96
N ASP A 86 7.41 -32.61 1.92
CA ASP A 86 8.26 -32.89 0.78
C ASP A 86 7.99 -31.88 -0.33
N ILE A 87 9.01 -31.13 -0.73
CA ILE A 87 8.87 -30.08 -1.75
C ILE A 87 9.68 -30.47 -2.99
N GLN A 88 9.01 -30.40 -4.14
CA GLN A 88 9.58 -30.66 -5.46
C GLN A 88 9.60 -29.36 -6.28
N GLY A 89 10.63 -29.16 -7.10
CA GLY A 89 10.71 -28.03 -8.05
C GLY A 89 11.38 -26.76 -7.53
N ILE A 90 12.06 -26.83 -6.38
CA ILE A 90 12.87 -25.73 -5.80
C ILE A 90 14.39 -26.05 -5.83
N SER A 91 14.75 -27.33 -5.95
CA SER A 91 16.13 -27.83 -6.11
C SER A 91 16.16 -29.05 -7.05
N GLU A 92 17.35 -29.52 -7.45
CA GLU A 92 17.52 -30.73 -8.28
C GLU A 92 17.05 -32.04 -7.59
N GLY A 93 16.62 -31.99 -6.31
CA GLY A 93 16.07 -33.13 -5.58
C GLY A 93 14.82 -32.82 -4.75
N LYS A 94 14.25 -33.87 -4.14
CA LYS A 94 13.22 -33.74 -3.09
C LYS A 94 13.89 -33.18 -1.84
N VAL A 95 13.40 -32.04 -1.36
CA VAL A 95 13.85 -31.47 -0.09
C VAL A 95 12.71 -31.59 0.89
N SER A 96 12.96 -32.26 2.01
CA SER A 96 12.03 -32.33 3.13
C SER A 96 12.44 -31.33 4.20
N THR A 97 11.45 -30.70 4.84
CA THR A 97 11.68 -29.88 6.04
C THR A 97 10.56 -30.12 7.05
N THR A 98 10.93 -30.07 8.33
CA THR A 98 10.02 -30.08 9.50
C THR A 98 9.99 -28.73 10.20
N ARG A 99 10.87 -27.80 9.81
CA ARG A 99 11.02 -26.52 10.49
C ARG A 99 10.02 -25.49 9.97
N ARG A 100 9.25 -24.93 10.89
CA ARG A 100 8.28 -23.86 10.64
C ARG A 100 8.52 -22.71 11.59
N ALA A 101 8.26 -21.49 11.14
CA ALA A 101 8.39 -20.28 11.94
C ALA A 101 7.14 -19.42 11.82
N LEU A 102 6.74 -18.80 12.92
CA LEU A 102 5.67 -17.80 12.91
C LEU A 102 6.26 -16.46 12.48
N VAL A 103 5.70 -15.89 11.42
CA VAL A 103 6.18 -14.62 10.85
C VAL A 103 5.10 -13.57 10.78
N LYS A 104 5.53 -12.32 10.92
CA LYS A 104 4.72 -11.12 10.66
C LYS A 104 5.09 -10.59 9.28
N ILE A 105 4.21 -10.74 8.30
CA ILE A 105 4.39 -10.27 6.93
C ILE A 105 3.65 -8.95 6.75
N THR A 106 4.36 -7.89 6.35
CA THR A 106 3.76 -6.59 6.06
C THR A 106 3.75 -6.32 4.56
N LEU A 107 2.57 -6.01 4.03
CA LEU A 107 2.30 -5.71 2.62
C LEU A 107 1.53 -4.38 2.50
N GLY A 108 1.84 -3.57 1.49
CA GLY A 108 1.05 -2.37 1.17
C GLY A 108 0.95 -1.34 2.29
N TRP A 109 2.01 -1.18 3.10
CA TRP A 109 2.19 -0.22 4.20
C TRP A 109 1.31 -0.41 5.44
N GLU A 110 0.16 -1.09 5.35
CA GLU A 110 -0.79 -1.20 6.47
C GLU A 110 -1.27 -2.63 6.75
N MET A 111 -1.05 -3.55 5.82
CA MET A 111 -1.56 -4.91 5.94
C MET A 111 -0.51 -5.80 6.57
N VAL A 112 -0.78 -6.22 7.79
CA VAL A 112 0.09 -7.08 8.57
C VAL A 112 -0.58 -8.43 8.72
N TYR A 113 0.12 -9.48 8.34
CA TYR A 113 -0.34 -10.85 8.43
C TYR A 113 0.53 -11.63 9.41
N GLU A 114 -0.07 -12.39 10.29
CA GLU A 114 0.60 -13.41 11.08
C GLU A 114 0.39 -14.77 10.39
N PHE A 115 1.49 -15.45 10.05
CA PHE A 115 1.46 -16.65 9.21
C PHE A 115 2.55 -17.66 9.59
N GLU A 116 2.22 -18.95 9.55
CA GLU A 116 3.18 -20.04 9.77
C GLU A 116 3.87 -20.40 8.45
N MET A 117 5.18 -20.17 8.36
CA MET A 117 5.94 -20.35 7.12
C MET A 117 7.00 -21.46 7.29
N TRP A 118 7.27 -22.20 6.22
CA TRP A 118 8.31 -23.23 6.20
C TRP A 118 9.70 -22.62 6.09
N VAL A 119 10.65 -23.12 6.89
CA VAL A 119 12.05 -22.70 6.85
C VAL A 119 12.86 -23.74 6.09
N MET A 120 13.46 -23.35 4.97
CA MET A 120 14.30 -24.24 4.14
C MET A 120 15.20 -23.47 3.17
N ALA A 121 16.21 -24.14 2.62
CA ALA A 121 16.99 -23.58 1.52
C ALA A 121 16.21 -23.59 0.21
N HIS A 122 16.34 -22.54 -0.61
CA HIS A 122 15.73 -22.46 -1.93
C HIS A 122 16.50 -21.56 -2.90
N SER A 123 16.37 -21.84 -4.20
CA SER A 123 17.10 -21.15 -5.28
C SER A 123 16.31 -20.01 -5.97
N ALA A 124 15.20 -19.56 -5.37
CA ALA A 124 14.30 -18.55 -5.96
C ALA A 124 14.89 -17.14 -6.14
N GLY A 125 16.13 -16.88 -5.73
CA GLY A 125 16.81 -15.57 -5.87
C GLY A 125 16.26 -14.46 -4.96
N VAL A 126 15.42 -14.81 -3.99
CA VAL A 126 14.92 -13.98 -2.90
C VAL A 126 14.94 -14.78 -1.60
N ASP A 127 14.74 -14.11 -0.47
CA ASP A 127 14.67 -14.77 0.84
C ASP A 127 13.28 -15.29 1.21
N VAL A 128 12.22 -14.79 0.57
CA VAL A 128 10.83 -15.07 0.93
C VAL A 128 9.99 -15.32 -0.31
N VAL A 129 9.33 -16.47 -0.35
CA VAL A 129 8.33 -16.84 -1.38
C VAL A 129 7.01 -17.08 -0.69
N LEU A 130 5.96 -16.39 -1.15
CA LEU A 130 4.59 -16.60 -0.71
C LEU A 130 3.84 -17.36 -1.78
N GLY A 131 3.42 -18.57 -1.41
CA GLY A 131 2.65 -19.47 -2.24
C GLY A 131 1.15 -19.27 -2.08
N THR A 132 0.41 -20.20 -2.66
CA THR A 132 -1.06 -20.20 -2.65
C THR A 132 -1.65 -20.41 -1.26
N ASP A 133 -0.95 -21.10 -0.36
CA ASP A 133 -1.26 -21.24 1.07
C ASP A 133 -1.31 -19.91 1.82
N PHE A 134 -0.59 -18.88 1.37
CA PHE A 134 -0.68 -17.53 1.90
C PHE A 134 -1.62 -16.66 1.05
N MET A 135 -1.44 -16.66 -0.27
CA MET A 135 -2.13 -15.74 -1.17
C MET A 135 -3.66 -15.93 -1.17
N ILE A 136 -4.14 -17.17 -1.09
CA ILE A 136 -5.57 -17.48 -1.09
C ILE A 136 -6.23 -17.03 0.22
N PRO A 137 -5.74 -17.43 1.43
CA PRO A 137 -6.29 -16.91 2.68
C PRO A 137 -6.12 -15.39 2.84
N ALA A 138 -5.01 -14.80 2.36
CA ALA A 138 -4.80 -13.35 2.42
C ALA A 138 -5.67 -12.58 1.41
N GLY A 139 -6.33 -13.28 0.48
CA GLY A 139 -7.16 -12.70 -0.57
C GLY A 139 -6.40 -11.82 -1.57
N ILE A 140 -5.13 -12.16 -1.82
CA ILE A 140 -4.25 -11.45 -2.75
C ILE A 140 -4.52 -11.90 -4.18
N ARG A 141 -4.50 -10.94 -5.11
CA ARG A 141 -4.63 -11.18 -6.55
C ARG A 141 -3.47 -10.56 -7.30
N LEU A 142 -2.92 -11.26 -8.28
CA LEU A 142 -1.97 -10.68 -9.22
C LEU A 142 -2.75 -10.11 -10.41
N ASP A 143 -2.69 -8.80 -10.57
CA ASP A 143 -3.21 -8.08 -11.73
C ASP A 143 -2.03 -7.69 -12.62
N LEU A 144 -1.69 -8.58 -13.55
CA LEU A 144 -0.57 -8.38 -14.47
C LEU A 144 -0.84 -7.23 -15.46
N PHE A 145 -2.10 -6.99 -15.81
CA PHE A 145 -2.48 -5.90 -16.71
C PHE A 145 -2.17 -4.53 -16.08
N HIS A 146 -2.47 -4.37 -14.79
CA HIS A 146 -2.15 -3.15 -14.04
C HIS A 146 -0.79 -3.20 -13.33
N GLY A 147 -0.03 -4.28 -13.50
CA GLY A 147 1.28 -4.48 -12.86
C GLY A 147 1.22 -4.37 -11.34
N ALA A 148 0.17 -4.92 -10.69
CA ALA A 148 -0.03 -4.79 -9.25
C ALA A 148 -0.59 -6.07 -8.59
N ALA A 149 -0.20 -6.33 -7.35
CA ALA A 149 -0.89 -7.22 -6.43
C ALA A 149 -2.01 -6.47 -5.70
N GLN A 150 -3.26 -6.93 -5.81
CA GLN A 150 -4.42 -6.36 -5.14
C GLN A 150 -4.77 -7.16 -3.88
N LEU A 151 -5.01 -6.46 -2.77
CA LEU A 151 -5.43 -7.04 -1.49
C LEU A 151 -6.96 -6.87 -1.30
N PRO A 152 -7.59 -7.61 -0.37
CA PRO A 152 -9.06 -7.61 -0.17
C PRO A 152 -9.66 -6.24 0.13
N ASN A 153 -8.91 -5.37 0.78
CA ASN A 153 -9.29 -4.00 1.11
C ASN A 153 -9.05 -3.01 -0.05
N LYS A 154 -8.83 -3.51 -1.28
CA LYS A 154 -8.50 -2.76 -2.48
C LYS A 154 -7.15 -2.02 -2.41
N VAL A 155 -6.29 -2.37 -1.46
CA VAL A 155 -4.89 -1.91 -1.47
C VAL A 155 -4.20 -2.55 -2.66
N CYS A 156 -3.53 -1.74 -3.47
CA CYS A 156 -2.76 -2.18 -4.63
C CYS A 156 -1.27 -1.99 -4.33
N ILE A 157 -0.49 -3.05 -4.47
CA ILE A 157 0.96 -3.08 -4.31
C ILE A 157 1.55 -3.28 -5.70
N PRO A 158 2.39 -2.39 -6.23
CA PRO A 158 2.96 -2.60 -7.55
C PRO A 158 3.88 -3.82 -7.54
N LEU A 159 4.02 -4.43 -8.72
CA LEU A 159 5.00 -5.47 -8.94
C LEU A 159 6.36 -4.83 -9.27
N ILE A 160 7.43 -5.36 -8.68
CA ILE A 160 8.81 -5.01 -9.04
C ILE A 160 9.08 -5.58 -10.43
N LYS A 161 9.43 -4.71 -11.38
CA LYS A 161 9.87 -5.11 -12.72
C LYS A 161 11.11 -6.00 -12.59
N SER A 162 11.09 -7.18 -13.20
CA SER A 162 12.21 -8.14 -13.13
C SER A 162 13.42 -7.61 -13.91
N LYS A 163 14.62 -8.12 -13.58
CA LYS A 163 15.92 -7.61 -14.04
C LYS A 163 16.10 -7.58 -15.57
N ASN A 164 15.23 -8.26 -16.34
CA ASN A 164 15.22 -8.21 -17.81
C ASN A 164 14.55 -6.94 -18.38
N MET A 165 14.14 -6.00 -17.54
CA MET A 165 13.79 -4.61 -17.91
C MET A 165 14.76 -3.59 -17.29
N VAL A 166 15.96 -4.02 -16.91
CA VAL A 166 17.02 -3.15 -16.40
C VAL A 166 17.94 -2.81 -17.56
N ASP A 167 17.39 -2.16 -18.58
CA ASP A 167 18.15 -1.28 -19.48
C ASP A 167 17.22 -0.43 -20.37
N SER A 168 16.30 0.31 -19.77
CA SER A 168 15.79 1.51 -20.43
C SER A 168 15.11 2.44 -19.43
N MET A 169 15.79 3.55 -19.18
CA MET A 169 15.22 4.85 -18.81
C MET A 169 14.73 5.08 -17.37
N GLU A 170 15.49 5.98 -16.73
CA GLU A 170 14.99 7.13 -15.98
C GLU A 170 14.58 6.94 -14.52
N TYR A 171 15.58 7.10 -13.65
CA TYR A 171 15.44 7.65 -12.30
C TYR A 171 14.75 9.05 -12.25
N SER A 172 14.29 9.63 -13.38
CA SER A 172 13.65 10.95 -13.52
C SER A 172 12.12 10.94 -13.64
N ALA A 173 11.43 9.79 -13.64
CA ALA A 173 10.00 9.76 -13.94
C ALA A 173 9.06 10.14 -12.76
N HIS A 174 9.54 10.15 -11.51
CA HIS A 174 8.76 10.61 -10.36
C HIS A 174 8.81 12.12 -10.27
N VAL A 175 7.69 12.78 -10.55
CA VAL A 175 7.62 14.25 -10.50
C VAL A 175 6.88 14.70 -9.26
N ASN A 176 7.59 15.47 -8.43
CA ASN A 176 6.98 16.19 -7.33
C ASN A 176 6.02 17.25 -7.89
N ALA A 177 4.78 17.18 -7.46
CA ALA A 177 3.69 18.05 -7.86
C ALA A 177 3.22 18.94 -6.69
N GLY A 178 4.07 19.15 -5.69
CA GLY A 178 3.85 20.09 -4.58
C GLY A 178 3.64 21.54 -5.01
N PRO A 179 3.27 22.42 -4.06
CA PRO A 179 3.10 23.84 -4.34
C PRO A 179 4.43 24.47 -4.77
N SER A 180 4.40 25.41 -5.72
CA SER A 180 5.62 26.12 -6.18
C SER A 180 6.12 27.16 -5.20
N GLU A 181 5.27 27.58 -4.28
CA GLU A 181 5.52 28.60 -3.26
C GLU A 181 5.09 28.05 -1.90
N ALA A 182 5.64 28.61 -0.83
CA ALA A 182 5.21 28.25 0.51
C ALA A 182 3.80 28.80 0.77
N LEU A 183 2.98 28.02 1.47
CA LEU A 183 1.60 28.36 1.77
C LEU A 183 1.37 28.38 3.29
N ASN A 184 0.77 29.45 3.77
CA ASN A 184 0.18 29.52 5.09
C ASN A 184 -1.32 29.30 4.97
N ILE A 185 -1.82 28.22 5.59
CA ILE A 185 -3.22 27.85 5.55
C ILE A 185 -3.79 28.09 6.95
N PRO A 186 -4.66 29.08 7.17
CA PRO A 186 -5.27 29.32 8.48
C PRO A 186 -6.00 28.08 9.00
N GLY A 187 -6.23 28.04 10.31
CA GLY A 187 -6.95 26.93 10.93
C GLY A 187 -8.33 26.73 10.29
N HIS A 188 -8.68 25.48 10.01
CA HIS A 188 -9.95 25.11 9.37
C HIS A 188 -10.23 25.74 7.99
N GLU A 189 -9.24 26.37 7.36
CA GLU A 189 -9.36 26.93 6.02
C GLU A 189 -8.70 26.04 4.96
N SER A 190 -8.90 26.43 3.69
CA SER A 190 -8.22 25.79 2.57
C SER A 190 -7.56 26.79 1.63
N ARG A 191 -6.47 26.37 0.99
CA ARG A 191 -5.79 27.12 -0.06
C ARG A 191 -5.63 26.24 -1.29
N GLU A 192 -5.90 26.79 -2.47
CA GLU A 192 -5.66 26.09 -3.73
C GLU A 192 -4.35 26.56 -4.37
N TYR A 193 -3.61 25.62 -4.94
CA TYR A 193 -2.50 25.91 -5.84
C TYR A 193 -2.67 25.19 -7.17
N ARG A 194 -1.99 25.72 -8.20
CA ARG A 194 -1.98 25.14 -9.54
C ARG A 194 -0.80 24.18 -9.67
N LEU A 195 -1.04 23.02 -10.25
CA LEU A 195 0.04 22.10 -10.60
C LEU A 195 0.93 22.74 -11.69
N ALA A 196 2.25 22.65 -11.52
CA ALA A 196 3.21 23.19 -12.46
C ALA A 196 3.00 22.61 -13.88
N LYS A 197 3.16 23.43 -14.93
CA LYS A 197 2.92 23.01 -16.33
C LYS A 197 3.79 21.80 -16.74
N ARG A 198 5.00 21.67 -16.20
CA ARG A 198 5.90 20.52 -16.45
C ARG A 198 5.32 19.21 -15.88
N ALA A 199 4.70 19.27 -14.71
CA ALA A 199 3.95 18.17 -14.11
C ALA A 199 2.67 17.83 -14.92
N ALA A 200 1.99 18.84 -15.50
CA ALA A 200 0.79 18.62 -16.31
C ALA A 200 1.05 18.10 -17.75
N ARG A 201 2.30 18.17 -18.24
CA ARG A 201 2.70 17.75 -19.59
C ARG A 201 2.90 16.24 -19.71
N LEU A 202 3.40 15.59 -18.67
CA LEU A 202 3.49 14.13 -18.61
C LEU A 202 2.07 13.55 -18.68
N GLU A 203 1.83 12.55 -19.53
CA GLU A 203 0.56 11.81 -19.63
C GLU A 203 0.23 11.00 -18.36
N GLN A 204 0.95 11.27 -17.27
CA GLN A 204 0.81 10.66 -15.98
C GLN A 204 -0.16 11.51 -15.16
N ARG A 205 -1.39 11.02 -14.98
CA ARG A 205 -2.34 11.62 -14.03
C ARG A 205 -1.70 11.61 -12.63
N VAL A 206 -1.93 12.62 -11.78
CA VAL A 206 -1.63 12.50 -10.34
C VAL A 206 -2.28 11.22 -9.85
N ARG A 207 -1.47 10.35 -9.27
CA ARG A 207 -1.92 9.09 -8.69
C ARG A 207 -1.87 9.13 -7.19
N TRP A 208 -0.90 9.82 -6.61
CA TRP A 208 -0.55 9.68 -5.21
C TRP A 208 -0.56 11.02 -4.49
N VAL A 209 -1.20 11.02 -3.33
CA VAL A 209 -1.22 12.18 -2.43
C VAL A 209 -0.85 11.74 -1.01
N ARG A 210 -0.20 12.62 -0.27
CA ARG A 210 0.21 12.39 1.12
C ARG A 210 -0.39 13.49 1.98
N ARG A 211 -1.13 13.11 3.02
CA ARG A 211 -1.56 14.07 4.05
C ARG A 211 -0.42 14.31 5.04
N THR A 212 -0.45 15.47 5.68
CA THR A 212 0.32 15.68 6.91
C THR A 212 -0.63 15.53 8.11
N GLU A 213 -0.09 15.71 9.31
CA GLU A 213 -0.90 15.80 10.53
C GLU A 213 -1.94 16.94 10.45
N LYS A 214 -1.59 18.04 9.78
CA LYS A 214 -2.41 19.25 9.74
C LYS A 214 -3.13 19.48 8.41
N VAL A 215 -2.65 18.90 7.31
CA VAL A 215 -3.10 19.28 5.96
C VAL A 215 -3.53 18.05 5.16
N ILE A 216 -4.72 18.13 4.57
CA ILE A 216 -5.26 17.14 3.64
C ILE A 216 -5.27 17.71 2.22
N PRO A 217 -4.57 17.08 1.26
CA PRO A 217 -4.65 17.44 -0.14
C PRO A 217 -5.88 16.82 -0.85
N SER A 218 -6.56 17.62 -1.66
CA SER A 218 -7.71 17.25 -2.48
C SER A 218 -7.50 17.72 -3.91
N VAL A 219 -7.60 16.82 -4.89
CA VAL A 219 -7.50 17.19 -6.31
C VAL A 219 -8.85 17.72 -6.78
N THR A 220 -8.98 19.04 -6.96
CA THR A 220 -10.29 19.71 -7.13
C THR A 220 -10.69 19.95 -8.58
N ARG A 221 -9.75 19.95 -9.53
CA ARG A 221 -10.09 20.22 -10.93
C ARG A 221 -9.29 19.36 -11.89
N PHE A 222 -9.99 18.78 -12.86
CA PHE A 222 -9.41 18.07 -14.00
C PHE A 222 -9.68 18.83 -15.31
N ARG A 223 -8.73 18.79 -16.25
CA ARG A 223 -8.89 19.26 -17.63
C ARG A 223 -8.43 18.15 -18.55
N ARG A 224 -9.33 17.66 -19.43
CA ARG A 224 -9.07 16.50 -20.32
C ARG A 224 -8.51 15.29 -19.56
N GLY A 225 -9.09 14.98 -18.39
CA GLY A 225 -8.65 13.87 -17.53
C GLY A 225 -7.34 14.08 -16.76
N ARG A 226 -6.70 15.25 -16.88
CA ARG A 226 -5.47 15.61 -16.14
C ARG A 226 -5.78 16.52 -14.96
N PRO A 227 -5.21 16.29 -13.78
CA PRO A 227 -5.40 17.17 -12.63
C PRO A 227 -4.72 18.52 -12.88
N VAL A 228 -5.34 19.61 -12.44
CA VAL A 228 -4.88 20.99 -12.68
C VAL A 228 -4.74 21.76 -11.38
N ARG A 229 -5.63 21.50 -10.41
CA ARG A 229 -5.64 22.19 -9.12
C ARG A 229 -5.68 21.20 -7.99
N VAL A 230 -4.97 21.56 -6.92
CA VAL A 230 -4.96 20.85 -5.65
C VAL A 230 -5.34 21.86 -4.58
N ARG A 231 -6.34 21.50 -3.78
CA ARG A 231 -6.73 22.19 -2.56
C ARG A 231 -6.02 21.53 -1.39
N LEU A 232 -5.45 22.34 -0.52
CA LEU A 232 -4.89 21.93 0.75
C LEU A 232 -5.82 22.43 1.84
N THR A 233 -6.46 21.52 2.58
CA THR A 233 -7.34 21.84 3.69
C THR A 233 -6.60 21.66 5.00
N ASN A 234 -6.53 22.69 5.83
CA ASN A 234 -5.98 22.60 7.17
C ASN A 234 -7.05 22.07 8.13
N VAL A 235 -6.79 20.92 8.75
CA VAL A 235 -7.70 20.29 9.71
C VAL A 235 -7.37 20.64 11.17
N SER A 236 -6.33 21.43 11.40
CA SER A 236 -5.96 21.91 12.74
C SER A 236 -6.49 23.32 13.01
N GLU A 237 -6.58 23.69 14.29
CA GLU A 237 -7.00 25.03 14.74
C GLU A 237 -5.97 26.12 14.42
N ARG A 238 -4.69 25.74 14.31
CA ARG A 238 -3.59 26.68 14.09
C ARG A 238 -3.24 26.76 12.62
N THR A 239 -2.64 27.88 12.21
CA THR A 239 -2.08 28.02 10.87
C THR A 239 -1.10 26.89 10.57
N ALA A 240 -1.31 26.21 9.44
CA ALA A 240 -0.42 25.20 8.91
C ALA A 240 0.51 25.84 7.86
N TYR A 241 1.81 25.70 8.08
CA TYR A 241 2.83 26.07 7.11
C TYR A 241 3.13 24.87 6.20
N VAL A 242 3.01 25.07 4.89
CA VAL A 242 3.40 24.11 3.86
C VAL A 242 4.55 24.71 3.06
N PRO A 243 5.77 24.13 3.14
CA PRO A 243 6.90 24.62 2.37
C PRO A 243 6.67 24.55 0.85
N ALA A 244 7.35 25.42 0.12
CA ALA A 244 7.47 25.29 -1.33
C ALA A 244 8.09 23.91 -1.66
N PHE A 245 7.57 23.27 -2.70
CA PHE A 245 7.97 21.96 -3.18
C PHE A 245 7.80 20.82 -2.14
N ASP A 246 6.96 20.98 -1.12
CA ASP A 246 6.60 19.86 -0.25
C ASP A 246 5.97 18.74 -1.09
N ARG A 247 6.40 17.50 -0.84
CA ARG A 247 5.98 16.30 -1.57
C ARG A 247 4.59 15.85 -1.11
N LEU A 248 3.59 16.73 -1.12
CA LEU A 248 2.20 16.38 -0.82
C LEU A 248 1.52 15.65 -1.98
N VAL A 249 2.01 15.85 -3.19
CA VAL A 249 1.45 15.28 -4.42
C VAL A 249 2.57 14.73 -5.28
N MET A 250 2.41 13.50 -5.73
CA MET A 250 3.40 12.82 -6.59
C MET A 250 2.73 12.34 -7.88
N LEU A 251 3.34 12.74 -8.99
CA LEU A 251 3.14 12.11 -10.28
C LEU A 251 4.08 10.93 -10.36
N VAL A 252 3.50 9.76 -10.53
CA VAL A 252 4.24 8.50 -10.59
C VAL A 252 3.72 7.78 -11.84
N PRO A 253 4.62 7.18 -12.65
CA PRO A 253 4.21 6.36 -13.77
C PRO A 253 3.23 5.27 -13.35
N VAL A 254 2.39 4.83 -14.29
CA VAL A 254 1.48 3.72 -14.04
C VAL A 254 2.32 2.48 -13.71
N GLY A 255 1.98 1.82 -12.61
CA GLY A 255 2.70 0.63 -12.12
C GLY A 255 3.84 0.93 -11.14
N ASP A 256 4.20 2.20 -10.91
CA ASP A 256 5.26 2.56 -9.95
C ASP A 256 4.67 3.10 -8.62
N LEU A 257 5.46 3.03 -7.53
CA LEU A 257 5.11 3.58 -6.20
C LEU A 257 5.94 4.82 -5.86
N PRO A 258 5.37 5.81 -5.14
CA PRO A 258 6.16 6.88 -4.54
C PRO A 258 7.14 6.29 -3.51
N ARG A 259 8.36 6.83 -3.46
CA ARG A 259 9.42 6.37 -2.54
C ARG A 259 9.21 6.82 -1.09
N GLY A 260 8.31 7.76 -0.83
CA GLY A 260 8.01 8.26 0.51
C GLY A 260 6.83 7.53 1.16
N GLU A 261 6.70 7.70 2.47
CA GLU A 261 5.64 7.06 3.25
C GLU A 261 4.36 7.92 3.29
N GLY A 262 3.24 7.28 3.64
CA GLY A 262 1.97 7.98 3.85
C GLY A 262 1.26 8.44 2.57
N TYR A 263 1.70 7.99 1.39
CA TYR A 263 0.98 8.27 0.14
C TYR A 263 -0.18 7.30 -0.06
N VAL A 264 -1.29 7.82 -0.57
CA VAL A 264 -2.48 7.04 -0.93
C VAL A 264 -2.90 7.37 -2.35
N ARG A 265 -3.52 6.40 -3.03
CA ARG A 265 -4.05 6.63 -4.37
C ARG A 265 -5.33 7.44 -4.34
N LEU A 266 -5.54 8.29 -5.33
CA LEU A 266 -6.79 9.07 -5.48
C LEU A 266 -8.06 8.20 -5.60
N ASP A 267 -7.93 6.94 -6.02
CA ASP A 267 -9.05 5.98 -6.14
C ASP A 267 -9.16 5.03 -4.93
N SER A 268 -8.28 5.17 -3.93
CA SER A 268 -8.31 4.33 -2.73
C SER A 268 -9.42 4.73 -1.76
N LYS A 269 -9.91 3.75 -0.97
CA LYS A 269 -10.85 4.02 0.12
C LYS A 269 -10.30 5.03 1.11
N LYS A 270 -9.02 4.88 1.48
CA LYS A 270 -8.32 5.77 2.42
C LYS A 270 -8.30 7.22 1.94
N TYR A 271 -8.12 7.46 0.64
CA TYR A 271 -8.27 8.81 0.09
C TYR A 271 -9.69 9.35 0.26
N LYS A 272 -10.71 8.54 -0.02
CA LYS A 272 -12.12 8.94 0.19
C LYS A 272 -12.38 9.30 1.66
N ASP A 273 -11.88 8.48 2.60
CA ASP A 273 -11.99 8.75 4.03
C ASP A 273 -11.32 10.08 4.40
N TRP A 274 -10.15 10.40 3.81
CA TRP A 274 -9.51 11.71 3.98
C TRP A 274 -10.34 12.85 3.38
N GLN A 275 -11.04 12.63 2.26
CA GLN A 275 -11.89 13.65 1.66
C GLN A 275 -13.11 13.97 2.51
N VAL A 276 -13.68 12.98 3.22
CA VAL A 276 -14.77 13.22 4.18
C VAL A 276 -14.33 14.18 5.28
N LEU A 277 -13.15 13.94 5.87
CA LEU A 277 -12.58 14.84 6.89
C LEU A 277 -12.32 16.25 6.34
N ALA A 278 -11.75 16.35 5.14
CA ALA A 278 -11.51 17.66 4.52
C ALA A 278 -12.81 18.41 4.20
N TYR A 279 -13.88 17.68 3.85
CA TYR A 279 -15.20 18.24 3.58
C TYR A 279 -15.87 18.78 4.84
N GLU A 280 -15.84 18.01 5.93
CA GLU A 280 -16.42 18.39 7.23
C GLU A 280 -15.86 19.72 7.74
N ILE A 281 -14.55 19.93 7.58
CA ILE A 281 -13.85 21.14 8.00
C ILE A 281 -14.11 22.32 7.05
N CYS A 282 -14.19 22.06 5.74
CA CYS A 282 -14.28 23.09 4.72
C CYS A 282 -15.73 23.38 4.27
N ARG A 283 -16.72 23.29 5.19
CA ARG A 283 -18.14 23.59 4.90
C ARG A 283 -18.25 24.87 4.08
N ASP A 284 -18.57 24.73 2.80
CA ASP A 284 -18.73 25.84 1.89
C ASP A 284 -19.97 26.63 2.32
N ARG A 285 -19.78 27.87 2.79
CA ARG A 285 -20.89 28.77 3.20
C ARG A 285 -21.92 29.01 2.09
N GLN A 286 -21.59 28.79 0.82
CA GLN A 286 -22.55 28.85 -0.29
C GLN A 286 -23.34 27.55 -0.44
N LEU A 287 -22.71 26.40 -0.20
CA LEU A 287 -23.37 25.10 -0.29
C LEU A 287 -24.27 24.83 0.92
N PHE A 288 -23.86 25.26 2.12
CA PHE A 288 -24.71 25.26 3.31
C PHE A 288 -25.98 26.10 3.12
N ARG A 289 -25.88 27.27 2.46
CA ARG A 289 -27.07 28.06 2.11
C ARG A 289 -28.02 27.32 1.17
N ARG A 290 -27.49 26.65 0.14
CA ARG A 290 -28.30 25.84 -0.79
C ARG A 290 -28.90 24.59 -0.13
N GLU A 291 -28.18 23.98 0.81
CA GLU A 291 -28.71 22.86 1.60
C GLU A 291 -29.79 23.33 2.57
N CYS A 292 -29.64 24.48 3.23
CA CYS A 292 -30.70 25.08 4.05
C CYS A 292 -31.95 25.42 3.23
N GLU A 293 -31.79 25.97 2.02
CA GLU A 293 -32.91 26.25 1.08
C GLU A 293 -33.63 24.99 0.56
N LEU A 294 -33.01 23.80 0.66
CA LEU A 294 -33.60 22.52 0.23
C LEU A 294 -34.37 21.79 1.36
N TYR A 295 -34.18 22.21 2.60
CA TYR A 295 -34.75 21.57 3.80
C TYR A 295 -35.59 22.53 4.66
N GLU A 296 -35.94 23.70 4.12
CA GLU A 296 -37.09 24.53 4.52
C GLU A 296 -38.22 24.41 3.48
#